data_AF-A0A1Q3S118-F1
#
_entry.id   AF-A0A1Q3S118-F1
#
_cell.length_a   1.000
_cell.length_b   1.000
_cell.length_c   1.000
_cell.angle_alpha   90.00
_cell.angle_beta   90.00
_cell.angle_gamma   90.00
#
_symmetry.space_group_name_H-M   'P 1'
#
loop_
_entity.id
_entity.type
_entity.pdbx_description
1 polymer ?
#
loop_
_entity_poly.entity_id
_entity_poly.type
_entity_poly.pdbx_seq_one_letter_code
_entity_poly.pdbx_strand_id
1 'polypeptide(L)'
;MMCDQSWSGSGSTTPHVATQYCNNPNHLFEVTTTTCDMVAGGGSFGAGAGQYSGGDGMGGTGGGGGDGEPGNDDELTPPNPCPRCPDFTTVPVLEDDPTVPSAPPTPCYHLKRLTDNPSVKLSFATLEARKNQPGEWGFAFRNFDSTSTSIMAPTVIEASSQNPNILNMAAYIGGNYIGAAHTHPPPSFGYYPMFSFDDLEYLMRVALKHNNGGQPKDWTQYVLTLTTYDGVFAIKIKDPLKFYTNFNLKRAFIENQIEKEYRKIKPGGNMDKFKLALLKIIEDFDLGMGLYEATDNVTKWGELENIKGKPNLKPC
;
A
#
# COMPACT_ATOMS: atom_id res chain seq x y z
N MET A 1 5.71 8.54 -11.79
CA MET A 1 4.49 7.76 -12.12
C MET A 1 4.88 6.32 -12.44
N MET A 2 4.17 5.35 -11.89
CA MET A 2 4.38 3.90 -12.05
C MET A 2 3.19 3.27 -12.76
N CYS A 3 3.36 2.06 -13.28
CA CYS A 3 2.37 1.29 -14.02
C CYS A 3 2.39 -0.19 -13.66
N ASP A 4 1.24 -0.88 -13.56
CA ASP A 4 1.14 -2.35 -13.35
C ASP A 4 0.59 -3.14 -14.56
N GLN A 5 0.51 -2.50 -15.74
CA GLN A 5 0.08 -3.13 -16.99
C GLN A 5 1.17 -4.04 -17.59
N SER A 6 0.79 -5.17 -18.20
CA SER A 6 1.77 -6.06 -18.85
C SER A 6 2.39 -5.43 -20.10
N TRP A 7 3.72 -5.54 -20.23
CA TRP A 7 4.50 -5.00 -21.36
C TRP A 7 4.28 -5.76 -22.68
N SER A 8 3.84 -7.01 -22.59
CA SER A 8 3.51 -7.87 -23.72
C SER A 8 2.28 -8.69 -23.37
N GLY A 9 1.52 -9.16 -24.35
CA GLY A 9 0.31 -9.98 -24.17
C GLY A 9 0.50 -11.30 -23.40
N SER A 10 1.68 -11.55 -22.83
CA SER A 10 2.02 -12.66 -21.95
C SER A 10 2.45 -12.16 -20.55
N GLY A 11 1.47 -11.67 -19.78
CA GLY A 11 1.30 -12.09 -18.38
C GLY A 11 2.23 -11.59 -17.26
N SER A 12 2.92 -10.45 -17.37
CA SER A 12 3.59 -9.88 -16.18
C SER A 12 3.00 -8.51 -15.82
N THR A 13 2.14 -8.47 -14.80
CA THR A 13 1.54 -7.24 -14.23
C THR A 13 2.48 -6.52 -13.25
N THR A 14 3.79 -6.70 -13.40
CA THR A 14 4.76 -6.19 -12.43
C THR A 14 4.83 -4.66 -12.51
N PRO A 15 4.63 -3.92 -11.40
CA PRO A 15 4.90 -2.51 -11.30
C PRO A 15 6.25 -2.11 -11.88
N HIS A 16 6.23 -1.12 -12.75
CA HIS A 16 7.39 -0.59 -13.44
C HIS A 16 7.22 0.92 -13.67
N VAL A 17 8.29 1.61 -14.02
CA VAL A 17 8.21 3.03 -14.41
C VAL A 17 7.30 3.15 -15.61
N ALA A 18 6.28 4.02 -15.53
CA ALA A 18 5.34 4.19 -16.62
C ALA A 18 6.06 4.61 -17.91
N THR A 19 5.83 3.86 -18.99
CA THR A 19 6.34 4.19 -20.34
C THR A 19 5.20 4.66 -21.23
N GLN A 20 5.51 5.07 -22.47
CA GLN A 20 4.51 5.40 -23.48
C GLN A 20 3.49 4.27 -23.77
N TYR A 21 3.80 3.04 -23.36
CA TYR A 21 2.93 1.87 -23.54
C TYR A 21 1.98 1.64 -22.36
N CYS A 22 2.13 2.37 -21.25
CA CYS A 22 1.17 2.36 -20.16
C CYS A 22 0.18 3.53 -20.30
N ASN A 23 -0.76 3.36 -21.21
CA ASN A 23 -1.74 4.38 -21.57
C ASN A 23 -3.11 4.16 -20.93
N ASN A 24 -3.29 3.07 -20.17
CA ASN A 24 -4.52 2.81 -19.42
C ASN A 24 -4.36 3.36 -18.00
N PRO A 25 -5.07 4.44 -17.64
CA PRO A 25 -4.88 5.06 -16.33
C PRO A 25 -5.28 4.16 -15.16
N ASN A 26 -6.12 3.15 -15.39
CA ASN A 26 -6.45 2.16 -14.34
C ASN A 26 -5.25 1.36 -13.85
N HIS A 27 -4.12 1.43 -14.57
CA HIS A 27 -2.87 0.79 -14.21
C HIS A 27 -1.82 1.78 -13.70
N LEU A 28 -2.11 3.09 -13.72
CA LEU A 28 -1.18 4.13 -13.30
C LEU A 28 -1.34 4.44 -11.81
N PHE A 29 -0.22 4.74 -11.15
CA PHE A 29 -0.20 5.21 -9.77
C PHE A 29 1.06 6.01 -9.47
N GLU A 30 0.99 6.85 -8.44
CA GLU A 30 2.12 7.62 -7.95
C GLU A 30 2.79 6.92 -6.77
N VAL A 31 4.11 7.06 -6.69
CA VAL A 31 4.91 6.62 -5.55
C VAL A 31 5.76 7.80 -5.12
N THR A 32 5.82 8.06 -3.81
CA THR A 32 6.65 9.14 -3.28
C THR A 32 8.09 8.65 -3.25
N THR A 33 8.90 9.02 -4.25
CA THR A 33 10.35 8.78 -4.18
C THR A 33 10.98 9.86 -3.31
N THR A 34 11.53 9.49 -2.16
CA THR A 34 12.52 10.34 -1.49
C THR A 34 13.79 10.26 -2.34
N THR A 35 14.12 11.32 -3.07
CA THR A 35 15.42 11.45 -3.70
C THR A 35 16.47 11.51 -2.59
N CYS A 36 17.21 10.42 -2.39
CA CYS A 36 18.48 10.51 -1.67
C CYS A 36 19.40 11.38 -2.51
N ASP A 37 19.65 12.60 -2.02
CA ASP A 37 20.61 13.54 -2.57
C ASP A 37 22.01 12.95 -2.40
N MET A 38 22.43 12.13 -3.36
CA MET A 38 23.76 11.55 -3.40
C MET A 38 24.69 12.56 -4.06
N VAL A 39 25.19 13.50 -3.25
CA VAL A 39 26.43 14.20 -3.56
C VAL A 39 27.54 13.15 -3.65
N ALA A 40 28.25 13.15 -4.77
CA ALA A 40 29.45 12.40 -5.14
C ALA A 40 29.26 11.08 -5.93
N GLY A 41 29.71 11.13 -7.19
CA GLY A 41 30.19 9.97 -7.94
C GLY A 41 29.21 9.46 -9.01
N GLY A 42 29.46 9.83 -10.27
CA GLY A 42 28.68 9.37 -11.41
C GLY A 42 28.51 7.85 -11.46
N GLY A 43 27.25 7.43 -11.52
CA GLY A 43 26.82 6.07 -11.78
C GLY A 43 25.53 6.12 -12.59
N SER A 44 25.67 5.90 -13.89
CA SER A 44 24.58 5.83 -14.85
C SER A 44 23.49 4.85 -14.40
N PHE A 45 22.27 5.31 -14.14
CA PHE A 45 21.08 4.46 -14.21
C PHE A 45 20.68 4.32 -15.69
N GLY A 46 21.60 3.78 -16.48
CA GLY A 46 21.41 3.39 -17.86
C GLY A 46 20.97 1.94 -17.90
N ALA A 47 19.87 1.69 -18.60
CA ALA A 47 19.37 0.38 -18.97
C ALA A 47 20.51 -0.54 -19.41
N GLY A 48 20.61 -1.71 -18.77
CA GLY A 48 21.51 -2.79 -19.18
C GLY A 48 21.05 -3.41 -20.49
N ALA A 49 21.50 -2.84 -21.60
CA ALA A 49 21.80 -3.56 -22.83
C ALA A 49 23.18 -3.08 -23.29
N GLY A 50 24.23 -3.83 -22.94
CA GLY A 50 25.61 -3.47 -23.27
C GLY A 50 26.47 -4.71 -23.43
N GLN A 51 26.51 -5.25 -24.65
CA GLN A 51 27.64 -6.02 -25.13
C GLN A 51 28.83 -5.05 -25.31
N TYR A 52 29.94 -5.37 -24.67
CA TYR A 52 31.17 -4.59 -24.65
C TYR A 52 31.97 -4.82 -25.95
N SER A 53 32.52 -3.75 -26.52
CA SER A 53 33.79 -3.80 -27.27
C SER A 53 34.42 -2.41 -27.47
N GLY A 54 35.68 -2.29 -27.03
CA GLY A 54 36.70 -1.43 -27.63
C GLY A 54 36.80 0.01 -27.16
N GLY A 55 37.81 0.32 -26.33
CA GLY A 55 38.24 1.68 -26.03
C GLY A 55 39.21 2.25 -27.08
N ASP A 56 39.54 3.54 -26.92
CA ASP A 56 40.89 4.13 -27.01
C ASP A 56 40.79 5.68 -26.99
N GLY A 57 41.67 6.34 -26.22
CA GLY A 57 42.23 7.63 -26.64
C GLY A 57 41.97 8.91 -25.82
N MET A 58 43.00 9.31 -25.05
CA MET A 58 43.60 10.67 -24.95
C MET A 58 42.83 11.89 -24.35
N GLY A 59 43.30 12.36 -23.18
CA GLY A 59 43.99 13.67 -23.03
C GLY A 59 43.23 14.97 -22.67
N GLY A 60 43.69 15.67 -21.61
CA GLY A 60 43.62 17.15 -21.41
C GLY A 60 42.77 17.61 -20.20
N THR A 61 43.31 18.01 -19.03
CA THR A 61 43.97 19.27 -18.57
C THR A 61 43.11 20.55 -18.49
N GLY A 62 43.07 21.17 -17.28
CA GLY A 62 42.87 22.62 -17.04
C GLY A 62 41.51 23.01 -16.43
N GLY A 63 41.42 23.44 -15.16
CA GLY A 63 41.38 24.87 -14.73
C GLY A 63 39.90 25.27 -14.44
N GLY A 64 39.46 26.03 -13.44
CA GLY A 64 40.07 26.93 -12.46
C GLY A 64 39.20 28.21 -12.37
N GLY A 65 38.48 28.40 -11.25
CA GLY A 65 38.12 29.70 -10.66
C GLY A 65 36.90 30.50 -11.18
N GLY A 66 36.23 31.21 -10.24
CA GLY A 66 35.51 32.45 -10.53
C GLY A 66 34.24 32.71 -9.72
N ASP A 67 34.35 33.46 -8.63
CA ASP A 67 33.26 34.10 -7.90
C ASP A 67 32.63 35.25 -8.73
N GLY A 68 31.31 35.42 -8.64
CA GLY A 68 30.57 36.56 -9.21
C GLY A 68 29.32 36.89 -8.38
N GLU A 69 29.22 38.14 -7.96
CA GLU A 69 28.12 38.73 -7.16
C GLU A 69 26.75 38.75 -7.86
N PRO A 70 25.63 38.88 -7.11
CA PRO A 70 24.29 38.60 -7.59
C PRO A 70 23.70 39.76 -8.42
N GLY A 71 23.32 39.47 -9.66
CA GLY A 71 22.45 40.33 -10.46
C GLY A 71 20.99 40.13 -10.05
N ASN A 72 20.32 41.23 -9.71
CA ASN A 72 18.86 41.30 -9.56
C ASN A 72 18.20 40.98 -10.90
N ASP A 73 17.64 39.79 -11.05
CA ASP A 73 16.58 39.50 -12.02
C ASP A 73 15.69 38.36 -11.47
N ASP A 74 14.38 38.55 -11.55
CA ASP A 74 13.30 37.65 -11.11
C ASP A 74 13.29 36.33 -11.92
N GLU A 75 14.15 35.36 -11.58
CA GLU A 75 14.04 34.00 -12.11
C GLU A 75 14.11 32.96 -10.99
N LEU A 76 12.98 32.31 -10.71
CA LEU A 76 12.86 31.09 -9.88
C LEU A 76 13.49 29.84 -10.53
N THR A 77 14.51 30.02 -11.36
CA THR A 77 15.21 28.95 -12.07
C THR A 77 16.69 29.00 -11.68
N PRO A 78 17.24 27.97 -11.00
CA PRO A 78 18.67 27.88 -10.79
C PRO A 78 19.37 27.87 -12.17
N PRO A 79 20.47 28.62 -12.36
CA PRO A 79 21.18 28.64 -13.63
C PRO A 79 21.70 27.22 -13.93
N ASN A 80 21.27 26.67 -15.07
CA ASN A 80 21.62 25.33 -15.54
C ASN A 80 23.09 25.29 -16.01
N PRO A 81 24.04 24.66 -15.30
CA PRO A 81 25.46 24.71 -15.65
C PRO A 81 25.85 23.55 -16.59
N CYS A 82 24.94 23.12 -17.46
CA CYS A 82 25.14 22.00 -18.37
C CYS A 82 25.11 22.47 -19.83
N PRO A 83 26.25 22.54 -20.54
CA PRO A 83 26.31 23.05 -21.92
C PRO A 83 25.57 22.20 -22.97
N ARG A 84 25.02 21.03 -22.62
CA ARG A 84 24.38 20.06 -23.54
C ARG A 84 23.25 19.24 -22.93
N CYS A 85 22.51 19.79 -21.97
CA CYS A 85 21.31 19.12 -21.49
C CYS A 85 20.15 19.44 -22.47
N PRO A 86 19.36 18.45 -22.93
CA PRO A 86 18.19 18.74 -23.75
C PRO A 86 17.21 19.61 -22.97
N ASP A 87 16.62 20.62 -23.62
CA ASP A 87 15.55 21.42 -23.03
C ASP A 87 14.43 20.48 -22.58
N PHE A 88 14.22 20.38 -21.27
CA PHE A 88 13.04 19.71 -20.73
C PHE A 88 11.97 20.76 -20.55
N THR A 89 10.95 20.72 -21.40
CA THR A 89 9.71 21.45 -21.18
C THR A 89 9.07 20.89 -19.91
N THR A 90 9.13 21.63 -18.81
CA THR A 90 8.30 21.34 -17.65
C THR A 90 6.86 21.66 -18.01
N VAL A 91 5.94 20.73 -17.77
CA VAL A 91 4.51 21.02 -17.86
C VAL A 91 4.19 22.22 -16.97
N PRO A 92 3.34 23.17 -17.43
CA PRO A 92 2.93 24.31 -16.60
C PRO A 92 2.41 23.81 -15.26
N VAL A 93 2.89 24.40 -14.17
CA VAL A 93 2.30 24.19 -12.85
C VAL A 93 0.87 24.75 -12.95
N LEU A 94 -0.13 23.86 -12.98
CA LEU A 94 -1.52 24.24 -12.79
C LEU A 94 -1.61 24.87 -11.41
N GLU A 95 -2.07 26.12 -11.34
CA GLU A 95 -2.32 26.80 -10.07
C GLU A 95 -3.22 25.93 -9.18
N ASP A 96 -2.84 25.82 -7.90
CA ASP A 96 -3.47 24.95 -6.92
C ASP A 96 -4.99 25.19 -6.87
N ASP A 97 -5.76 24.17 -7.27
CA ASP A 97 -7.20 24.12 -7.01
C ASP A 97 -7.40 24.01 -5.48
N PRO A 98 -8.04 25.00 -4.82
CA PRO A 98 -8.22 25.03 -3.37
C PRO A 98 -9.13 23.90 -2.84
N THR A 99 -9.66 23.03 -3.71
CA THR A 99 -10.45 21.85 -3.33
C THR A 99 -9.64 20.55 -3.26
N VAL A 100 -8.37 20.55 -3.67
CA VAL A 100 -7.48 19.40 -3.52
C VAL A 100 -6.78 19.49 -2.16
N PRO A 101 -6.98 18.53 -1.23
CA PRO A 101 -6.26 18.55 0.04
C PRO A 101 -4.75 18.61 -0.23
N SER A 102 -4.09 19.60 0.36
CA SER A 102 -2.69 19.99 0.10
C SER A 102 -1.64 18.95 0.51
N ALA A 103 -2.06 17.74 0.89
CA ALA A 103 -1.21 16.59 1.16
C ALA A 103 -1.87 15.34 0.55
N PRO A 104 -1.09 14.46 -0.10
CA PRO A 104 -1.63 13.20 -0.62
C PRO A 104 -2.30 12.42 0.52
N PRO A 105 -3.47 11.81 0.27
CA PRO A 105 -4.21 11.10 1.30
C PRO A 105 -3.35 9.98 1.90
N THR A 106 -3.44 9.83 3.23
CA THR A 106 -2.68 8.82 3.98
C THR A 106 -3.57 7.64 4.37
N PRO A 107 -3.00 6.49 4.74
CA PRO A 107 -3.78 5.38 5.30
C PRO A 107 -4.66 5.79 6.49
N CYS A 108 -4.15 6.66 7.37
CA CYS A 108 -4.89 7.22 8.50
C CYS A 108 -6.10 8.05 8.05
N TYR A 109 -5.93 8.90 7.03
CA TYR A 109 -7.02 9.68 6.45
C TYR A 109 -8.16 8.76 5.97
N HIS A 110 -7.84 7.69 5.24
CA HIS A 110 -8.85 6.76 4.73
C HIS A 110 -9.48 5.88 5.80
N LEU A 111 -8.75 5.47 6.83
CA LEU A 111 -9.31 4.73 7.97
C LEU A 111 -10.33 5.58 8.73
N LYS A 112 -10.00 6.86 8.99
CA LYS A 112 -10.92 7.80 9.60
C LYS A 112 -12.16 8.00 8.73
N ARG A 113 -11.98 8.29 7.44
CA ARG A 113 -13.10 8.45 6.49
C ARG A 113 -13.99 7.20 6.40
N LEU A 114 -13.38 6.02 6.38
CA LEU A 114 -14.09 4.74 6.39
C LEU A 114 -14.99 4.62 7.61
N THR A 115 -14.43 4.91 8.78
CA THR A 115 -15.15 4.78 10.04
C THR A 115 -16.07 5.96 10.34
N ASP A 116 -15.97 7.11 9.66
CA ASP A 116 -16.97 8.18 9.76
C ASP A 116 -18.33 7.79 9.16
N ASN A 117 -18.39 6.77 8.30
CA ASN A 117 -19.62 6.25 7.74
C ASN A 117 -20.43 5.44 8.80
N PRO A 118 -21.67 5.83 9.14
CA PRO A 118 -22.47 5.13 10.15
C PRO A 118 -22.77 3.67 9.84
N SER A 119 -23.00 3.33 8.56
CA SER A 119 -23.24 1.94 8.14
C SER A 119 -21.99 1.09 8.29
N VAL A 120 -20.80 1.67 8.06
CA VAL A 120 -19.53 1.00 8.35
C VAL A 120 -19.34 0.79 9.86
N LYS A 121 -19.61 1.79 10.71
CA LYS A 121 -19.58 1.60 12.17
C LYS A 121 -20.50 0.47 12.64
N LEU A 122 -21.71 0.40 12.07
CA LEU A 122 -22.67 -0.67 12.40
C LEU A 122 -22.16 -2.05 12.00
N SER A 123 -21.42 -2.15 10.89
CA SER A 123 -20.77 -3.41 10.48
C SER A 123 -19.74 -3.87 11.52
N PHE A 124 -18.89 -2.97 12.03
CA PHE A 124 -17.96 -3.27 13.12
C PHE A 124 -18.67 -3.70 14.41
N ALA A 125 -19.75 -3.02 14.80
CA ALA A 125 -20.55 -3.42 15.95
C ALA A 125 -21.16 -4.83 15.77
N THR A 126 -21.54 -5.19 14.54
CA THR A 126 -22.06 -6.52 14.21
C THR A 126 -20.96 -7.58 14.29
N LEU A 127 -19.76 -7.29 13.79
CA LEU A 127 -18.61 -8.20 13.90
C LEU A 127 -18.17 -8.37 15.36
N GLU A 128 -18.17 -7.30 16.14
CA GLU A 128 -17.86 -7.32 17.58
C GLU A 128 -18.84 -8.22 18.36
N ALA A 129 -20.13 -8.20 18.01
CA ALA A 129 -21.12 -9.10 18.59
C ALA A 129 -20.96 -10.58 18.16
N ARG A 130 -20.23 -10.83 17.06
CA ARG A 130 -20.08 -12.15 16.43
C ARG A 130 -18.69 -12.77 16.56
N LYS A 131 -17.68 -12.03 17.00
CA LYS A 131 -16.27 -12.46 17.06
C LYS A 131 -15.97 -13.73 17.86
N ASN A 132 -16.87 -14.12 18.76
CA ASN A 132 -16.76 -15.34 19.57
C ASN A 132 -17.72 -16.45 19.13
N GLN A 133 -18.50 -16.22 18.07
CA GLN A 133 -19.43 -17.21 17.53
C GLN A 133 -18.71 -18.14 16.55
N PRO A 134 -19.16 -19.39 16.38
CA PRO A 134 -18.64 -20.27 15.34
C PRO A 134 -18.81 -19.66 13.94
N GLY A 135 -17.86 -19.96 13.06
CA GLY A 135 -17.85 -19.44 11.69
C GLY A 135 -17.15 -18.10 11.55
N GLU A 136 -17.03 -17.68 10.30
CA GLU A 136 -16.44 -16.42 9.90
C GLU A 136 -17.54 -15.46 9.42
N TRP A 137 -17.40 -14.17 9.73
CA TRP A 137 -18.36 -13.14 9.37
C TRP A 137 -17.63 -11.98 8.72
N GLY A 138 -18.21 -11.37 7.69
CA GLY A 138 -17.58 -10.22 7.07
C GLY A 138 -18.52 -9.31 6.30
N PHE A 139 -17.98 -8.14 5.96
CA PHE A 139 -18.64 -7.09 5.20
C PHE A 139 -17.67 -6.51 4.17
N ALA A 140 -18.12 -6.36 2.93
CA ALA A 140 -17.36 -5.74 1.87
C ALA A 140 -17.59 -4.22 1.81
N PHE A 141 -16.53 -3.47 1.58
CA PHE A 141 -16.54 -2.02 1.43
C PHE A 141 -16.39 -1.63 -0.04
N ARG A 142 -17.24 -0.73 -0.51
CA ARG A 142 -17.16 -0.19 -1.87
C ARG A 142 -17.54 1.29 -1.93
N ASN A 143 -16.97 1.99 -2.89
CA ASN A 143 -17.39 3.34 -3.24
C ASN A 143 -18.67 3.29 -4.08
N PHE A 144 -19.41 4.40 -4.12
CA PHE A 144 -20.66 4.53 -4.88
C PHE A 144 -20.43 4.32 -6.39
N ASP A 145 -19.38 4.94 -6.90
CA ASP A 145 -18.85 4.74 -8.26
C ASP A 145 -17.31 4.71 -8.23
N SER A 146 -16.69 4.44 -9.37
CA SER A 146 -15.24 4.27 -9.49
C SER A 146 -14.42 5.54 -9.22
N THR A 147 -15.06 6.70 -9.23
CA THR A 147 -14.43 8.00 -8.98
C THR A 147 -14.87 8.62 -7.65
N SER A 148 -15.88 8.05 -7.01
CA SER A 148 -16.46 8.56 -5.78
C SER A 148 -15.56 8.29 -4.58
N THR A 149 -15.47 9.25 -3.68
CA THR A 149 -14.91 9.08 -2.35
C THR A 149 -15.94 8.66 -1.31
N SER A 150 -17.22 8.57 -1.70
CA SER A 150 -18.34 8.19 -0.82
C SER A 150 -18.50 6.69 -0.75
N ILE A 151 -18.49 6.18 0.48
CA ILE A 151 -18.59 4.75 0.77
C ILE A 151 -20.07 4.33 0.83
N MET A 152 -20.43 3.28 0.10
CA MET A 152 -21.76 2.67 0.18
C MET A 152 -21.96 1.92 1.50
N ALA A 153 -23.22 1.64 1.84
CA ALA A 153 -23.52 0.70 2.91
C ALA A 153 -22.79 -0.64 2.67
N PRO A 154 -22.08 -1.19 3.67
CA PRO A 154 -21.34 -2.44 3.51
C PRO A 154 -22.25 -3.60 3.11
N THR A 155 -21.76 -4.47 2.23
CA THR A 155 -22.46 -5.68 1.81
C THR A 155 -22.03 -6.85 2.68
N VAL A 156 -22.95 -7.64 3.22
CA VAL A 156 -22.60 -8.88 3.95
C VAL A 156 -21.85 -9.83 3.02
N ILE A 157 -20.74 -10.38 3.50
CA ILE A 157 -20.00 -11.44 2.83
C ILE A 157 -20.51 -12.76 3.37
N GLU A 158 -21.16 -13.54 2.51
CA GLU A 158 -21.64 -14.86 2.87
C GLU A 158 -20.47 -15.82 3.12
N ALA A 159 -20.62 -16.64 4.15
CA ALA A 159 -19.71 -17.76 4.39
C ALA A 159 -19.86 -18.81 3.27
N SER A 160 -18.80 -19.59 3.06
CA SER A 160 -18.83 -20.70 2.11
C SER A 160 -19.88 -21.73 2.53
N SER A 161 -20.71 -22.15 1.58
CA SER A 161 -21.69 -23.22 1.78
C SER A 161 -21.06 -24.56 2.16
N GLN A 162 -19.76 -24.73 1.87
CA GLN A 162 -19.00 -25.94 2.18
C GLN A 162 -18.24 -25.84 3.52
N ASN A 163 -17.92 -24.62 3.96
CA ASN A 163 -17.18 -24.39 5.20
C ASN A 163 -17.56 -23.02 5.81
N PRO A 164 -18.32 -22.98 6.91
CA PRO A 164 -18.75 -21.72 7.52
C PRO A 164 -17.59 -20.93 8.14
N ASN A 165 -16.40 -21.52 8.24
CA ASN A 165 -15.18 -20.86 8.75
C ASN A 165 -14.37 -20.17 7.63
N ILE A 166 -14.94 -20.02 6.44
CA ILE A 166 -14.30 -19.37 5.29
C ILE A 166 -15.33 -18.46 4.64
N LEU A 167 -14.99 -17.18 4.46
CA LEU A 167 -15.80 -16.24 3.71
C LEU A 167 -15.59 -16.37 2.19
N ASN A 168 -16.65 -16.15 1.40
CA ASN A 168 -16.54 -16.05 -0.06
C ASN A 168 -16.01 -14.67 -0.50
N MET A 169 -14.83 -14.28 0.00
CA MET A 169 -14.21 -12.97 -0.22
C MET A 169 -13.95 -12.68 -1.71
N ALA A 170 -13.72 -13.72 -2.52
CA ALA A 170 -13.40 -13.59 -3.94
C ALA A 170 -14.54 -12.97 -4.78
N ALA A 171 -15.79 -13.01 -4.30
CA ALA A 171 -16.91 -12.33 -4.95
C ALA A 171 -16.92 -10.80 -4.73
N TYR A 172 -16.08 -10.31 -3.81
CA TYR A 172 -16.04 -8.92 -3.34
C TYR A 172 -14.70 -8.27 -3.68
N ILE A 173 -14.22 -8.52 -4.90
CA ILE A 173 -13.04 -7.89 -5.49
C ILE A 173 -13.41 -7.28 -6.84
N GLY A 174 -12.73 -6.21 -7.23
CA GLY A 174 -12.97 -5.51 -8.49
C GLY A 174 -14.16 -4.56 -8.48
N GLY A 175 -14.44 -3.91 -9.62
CA GLY A 175 -15.43 -2.83 -9.65
C GLY A 175 -15.06 -1.74 -8.63
N ASN A 176 -16.00 -1.29 -7.82
CA ASN A 176 -15.76 -0.21 -6.85
C ASN A 176 -15.39 -0.73 -5.44
N TYR A 177 -15.09 -2.02 -5.29
CA TYR A 177 -14.68 -2.57 -3.99
C TYR A 177 -13.30 -2.07 -3.59
N ILE A 178 -13.19 -1.56 -2.37
CA ILE A 178 -11.97 -0.99 -1.79
C ILE A 178 -11.45 -1.80 -0.60
N GLY A 179 -12.18 -2.83 -0.17
CA GLY A 179 -11.77 -3.60 0.99
C GLY A 179 -12.88 -4.44 1.61
N ALA A 180 -12.58 -4.98 2.78
CA ALA A 180 -13.55 -5.68 3.60
C ALA A 180 -13.20 -5.58 5.10
N ALA A 181 -14.16 -5.98 5.93
CA ALA A 181 -13.99 -6.29 7.33
C ALA A 181 -14.41 -7.73 7.59
N HIS A 182 -13.69 -8.44 8.44
CA HIS A 182 -14.06 -9.79 8.84
C HIS A 182 -13.69 -10.10 10.29
N THR A 183 -14.17 -11.23 10.79
CA THR A 183 -13.66 -11.92 11.99
C THR A 183 -12.87 -13.14 11.54
N HIS A 184 -12.11 -13.77 12.44
CA HIS A 184 -11.76 -15.18 12.28
C HIS A 184 -12.63 -16.02 13.22
N PRO A 185 -12.81 -17.33 12.95
CA PRO A 185 -13.44 -18.21 13.93
C PRO A 185 -12.68 -18.20 15.27
N PRO A 186 -13.33 -18.60 16.38
CA PRO A 186 -12.73 -18.47 17.69
C PRO A 186 -11.46 -19.32 17.85
N PRO A 187 -10.49 -18.89 18.68
CA PRO A 187 -9.25 -19.66 18.93
C PRO A 187 -9.46 -21.09 19.43
N SER A 188 -10.59 -21.38 20.08
CA SER A 188 -10.97 -22.72 20.52
C SER A 188 -11.15 -23.72 19.37
N PHE A 189 -11.35 -23.23 18.14
CA PHE A 189 -11.44 -24.02 16.90
C PHE A 189 -10.09 -24.14 16.18
N GLY A 190 -9.01 -23.60 16.75
CA GLY A 190 -7.66 -23.67 16.18
C GLY A 190 -7.28 -22.51 15.26
N TYR A 191 -8.09 -21.45 15.19
CA TYR A 191 -7.88 -20.30 14.30
C TYR A 191 -7.07 -19.18 14.98
N TYR A 192 -6.14 -18.57 14.25
CA TYR A 192 -5.29 -17.51 14.76
C TYR A 192 -6.02 -16.17 14.72
N PRO A 193 -5.88 -15.31 15.74
CA PRO A 193 -6.64 -14.07 15.84
C PRO A 193 -5.88 -12.88 15.24
N MET A 194 -5.22 -13.09 14.10
CA MET A 194 -4.46 -12.05 13.38
C MET A 194 -4.40 -12.41 11.89
N PHE A 195 -4.18 -11.40 11.04
CA PHE A 195 -4.18 -11.56 9.58
C PHE A 195 -3.29 -12.71 9.12
N SER A 196 -3.84 -13.53 8.23
CA SER A 196 -3.21 -14.64 7.54
C SER A 196 -2.49 -14.19 6.26
N PHE A 197 -1.84 -15.13 5.59
CA PHE A 197 -1.30 -14.89 4.26
C PHE A 197 -2.41 -14.59 3.22
N ASP A 198 -3.53 -15.32 3.29
CA ASP A 198 -4.67 -15.14 2.37
C ASP A 198 -5.33 -13.76 2.52
N ASP A 199 -5.31 -13.19 3.74
CA ASP A 199 -5.76 -11.82 4.01
C ASP A 199 -4.92 -10.78 3.27
N LEU A 200 -3.59 -10.94 3.29
CA LEU A 200 -2.66 -10.08 2.57
C LEU A 200 -2.88 -10.22 1.06
N GLU A 201 -3.05 -11.44 0.57
CA GLU A 201 -3.35 -11.68 -0.85
C GLU A 201 -4.70 -11.06 -1.27
N TYR A 202 -5.74 -11.19 -0.44
CA TYR A 202 -7.03 -10.58 -0.71
C TYR A 202 -6.88 -9.08 -0.90
N LEU A 203 -6.18 -8.40 0.01
CA LEU A 203 -5.99 -6.94 -0.08
C LEU A 203 -5.24 -6.55 -1.36
N MET A 204 -4.21 -7.30 -1.75
CA MET A 204 -3.52 -7.09 -3.03
C MET A 204 -4.48 -7.23 -4.22
N ARG A 205 -5.32 -8.27 -4.22
CA ARG A 205 -6.28 -8.52 -5.30
C ARG A 205 -7.36 -7.45 -5.39
N VAL A 206 -7.84 -6.93 -4.25
CA VAL A 206 -8.76 -5.78 -4.20
C VAL A 206 -8.12 -4.59 -4.89
N ALA A 207 -6.91 -4.22 -4.47
CA ALA A 207 -6.20 -3.05 -4.99
C ALA A 207 -5.97 -3.13 -6.51
N LEU A 208 -5.49 -4.28 -6.99
CA LEU A 208 -5.23 -4.50 -8.42
C LEU A 208 -6.52 -4.46 -9.25
N LYS A 209 -7.59 -5.11 -8.78
CA LYS A 209 -8.84 -5.23 -9.55
C LYS A 209 -9.78 -4.03 -9.44
N HIS A 210 -9.59 -3.15 -8.46
CA HIS A 210 -10.43 -1.97 -8.28
C HIS A 210 -10.44 -1.08 -9.53
N ASN A 211 -11.63 -0.73 -10.00
CA ASN A 211 -11.86 0.21 -11.09
C ASN A 211 -11.86 1.61 -10.51
N ASN A 212 -10.89 2.42 -10.92
CA ASN A 212 -10.71 3.81 -10.54
C ASN A 212 -11.10 4.78 -11.67
N GLY A 213 -11.89 4.33 -12.63
CA GLY A 213 -12.56 5.21 -13.59
C GLY A 213 -11.61 5.93 -14.55
N GLY A 214 -10.45 5.34 -14.83
CA GLY A 214 -9.43 5.97 -15.67
C GLY A 214 -8.66 7.08 -14.96
N GLN A 215 -8.59 7.08 -13.63
CA GLN A 215 -7.67 7.93 -12.86
C GLN A 215 -6.49 7.12 -12.33
N PRO A 216 -5.43 7.74 -11.77
CA PRO A 216 -4.43 7.00 -11.00
C PRO A 216 -5.02 6.33 -9.74
N LYS A 217 -4.49 5.18 -9.32
CA LYS A 217 -4.98 4.51 -8.09
C LYS A 217 -4.44 5.22 -6.85
N ASP A 218 -5.34 5.62 -5.96
CA ASP A 218 -4.99 5.90 -4.57
C ASP A 218 -4.90 4.58 -3.79
N TRP A 219 -3.68 4.08 -3.60
CA TRP A 219 -3.43 2.81 -2.91
C TRP A 219 -3.67 2.88 -1.41
N THR A 220 -3.65 4.07 -0.83
CA THR A 220 -3.85 4.27 0.60
C THR A 220 -5.30 4.08 1.01
N GLN A 221 -6.24 4.01 0.06
CA GLN A 221 -7.66 3.74 0.32
C GLN A 221 -7.94 2.27 0.65
N TYR A 222 -7.16 1.34 0.08
CA TYR A 222 -7.44 -0.09 0.21
C TYR A 222 -7.24 -0.56 1.65
N VAL A 223 -8.14 -1.41 2.11
CA VAL A 223 -8.18 -1.83 3.51
C VAL A 223 -8.72 -3.25 3.68
N LEU A 224 -8.13 -4.00 4.59
CA LEU A 224 -8.77 -5.17 5.17
C LEU A 224 -8.71 -5.03 6.69
N THR A 225 -9.84 -5.21 7.35
CA THR A 225 -9.92 -5.10 8.81
C THR A 225 -10.32 -6.41 9.45
N LEU A 226 -9.72 -6.74 10.59
CA LEU A 226 -10.00 -7.94 11.35
C LEU A 226 -10.50 -7.57 12.74
N THR A 227 -11.71 -8.01 13.08
CA THR A 227 -12.28 -7.90 14.43
C THR A 227 -11.96 -9.17 15.21
N THR A 228 -11.28 -9.02 16.34
CA THR A 228 -10.78 -10.12 17.17
C THR A 228 -11.28 -9.98 18.61
N TYR A 229 -11.02 -10.99 19.44
CA TYR A 229 -11.32 -10.91 20.87
C TYR A 229 -10.63 -9.72 21.58
N ASP A 230 -9.49 -9.23 21.07
CA ASP A 230 -8.65 -8.21 21.70
C ASP A 230 -8.64 -6.86 20.93
N GLY A 231 -9.56 -6.66 19.99
CA GLY A 231 -9.69 -5.39 19.28
C GLY A 231 -9.93 -5.52 17.79
N VAL A 232 -9.99 -4.36 17.13
CA VAL A 232 -10.17 -4.23 15.68
C VAL A 232 -8.86 -3.75 15.06
N PHE A 233 -8.34 -4.53 14.13
CA PHE A 233 -7.11 -4.25 13.42
C PHE A 233 -7.40 -3.94 11.95
N ALA A 234 -6.49 -3.21 11.29
CA ALA A 234 -6.53 -3.01 9.85
C ALA A 234 -5.14 -3.18 9.24
N ILE A 235 -5.07 -3.78 8.05
CA ILE A 235 -3.90 -3.71 7.19
C ILE A 235 -4.17 -2.74 6.03
N LYS A 236 -3.16 -1.91 5.74
CA LYS A 236 -3.21 -0.87 4.70
C LYS A 236 -1.95 -0.95 3.84
N ILE A 237 -2.07 -0.52 2.58
CA ILE A 237 -0.94 -0.40 1.66
C ILE A 237 -0.36 1.01 1.80
N LYS A 238 0.94 1.09 2.10
CA LYS A 238 1.70 2.36 2.23
C LYS A 238 2.58 2.61 1.02
N ASP A 239 3.20 1.54 0.51
CA ASP A 239 4.05 1.54 -0.66
C ASP A 239 3.62 0.38 -1.57
N PRO A 240 2.87 0.67 -2.65
CA PRO A 240 2.34 -0.36 -3.53
C PRO A 240 3.43 -1.07 -4.35
N LEU A 241 4.55 -0.40 -4.64
CA LEU A 241 5.67 -0.99 -5.37
C LEU A 241 6.35 -2.06 -4.52
N LYS A 242 6.63 -1.73 -3.26
CA LYS A 242 7.18 -2.69 -2.28
C LYS A 242 6.22 -3.83 -2.04
N PHE A 243 4.94 -3.53 -1.83
CA PHE A 243 3.95 -4.57 -1.57
C PHE A 243 3.87 -5.53 -2.74
N TYR A 244 3.67 -5.05 -3.96
CA TYR A 244 3.60 -5.95 -5.11
C TYR A 244 4.90 -6.75 -5.30
N THR A 245 6.04 -6.07 -5.33
CA THR A 245 7.33 -6.68 -5.69
C THR A 245 7.72 -7.73 -4.65
N ASN A 246 7.73 -7.35 -3.37
CA ASN A 246 8.20 -8.23 -2.31
C ASN A 246 7.18 -9.33 -1.99
N PHE A 247 5.88 -9.03 -2.03
CA PHE A 247 4.84 -10.05 -1.79
C PHE A 247 4.86 -11.13 -2.86
N ASN A 248 4.99 -10.77 -4.14
CA ASN A 248 5.02 -11.75 -5.23
C ASN A 248 6.34 -12.54 -5.29
N LEU A 249 7.49 -11.86 -5.15
CA LEU A 249 8.80 -12.53 -5.22
C LEU A 249 9.03 -13.48 -4.03
N LYS A 250 8.46 -13.17 -2.87
CA LYS A 250 8.71 -13.90 -1.62
C LYS A 250 7.48 -14.62 -1.08
N ARG A 251 6.45 -14.83 -1.92
CA ARG A 251 5.13 -15.38 -1.55
C ARG A 251 5.21 -16.57 -0.60
N ALA A 252 5.86 -17.65 -1.04
CA ALA A 252 5.99 -18.88 -0.27
C ALA A 252 6.78 -18.68 1.03
N PHE A 253 7.75 -17.76 1.07
CA PHE A 253 8.50 -17.46 2.28
C PHE A 253 7.65 -16.69 3.30
N ILE A 254 6.85 -15.74 2.85
CA ILE A 254 5.95 -14.96 3.70
C ILE A 254 4.89 -15.88 4.31
N GLU A 255 4.22 -16.71 3.49
CA GLU A 255 3.22 -17.67 3.93
C GLU A 255 3.78 -18.61 5.00
N ASN A 256 4.91 -19.27 4.71
CA ASN A 256 5.58 -20.15 5.65
C ASN A 256 6.00 -19.44 6.94
N GLN A 257 6.45 -18.18 6.85
CA GLN A 257 6.91 -17.44 8.01
C GLN A 257 5.74 -17.00 8.92
N ILE A 258 4.61 -16.58 8.34
CA ILE A 258 3.37 -16.30 9.10
C ILE A 258 2.93 -17.56 9.85
N GLU A 259 2.80 -18.68 9.13
CA GLU A 259 2.40 -19.94 9.75
C GLU A 259 3.35 -20.37 10.86
N LYS A 260 4.66 -20.29 10.61
CA LYS A 260 5.69 -20.70 11.56
C LYS A 260 5.65 -19.86 12.83
N GLU A 261 5.53 -18.53 12.72
CA GLU A 261 5.46 -17.67 13.91
C GLU A 261 4.15 -17.86 14.67
N TYR A 262 3.01 -17.99 13.98
CA TYR A 262 1.72 -18.20 14.62
C TYR A 262 1.63 -19.55 15.34
N ARG A 263 2.19 -20.62 14.77
CA ARG A 263 2.27 -21.95 15.42
C ARG A 263 3.04 -21.90 16.74
N LYS A 264 4.08 -21.06 16.86
CA LYS A 264 4.82 -20.88 18.12
C LYS A 264 3.98 -20.21 19.21
N ILE A 265 3.08 -19.30 18.81
CA ILE A 265 2.22 -18.54 19.73
C ILE A 265 1.00 -19.36 20.17
N LYS A 266 0.51 -20.23 19.27
CA LYS A 266 -0.75 -21.00 19.37
C LYS A 266 -2.00 -20.11 19.26
N PRO A 267 -3.12 -20.61 18.71
CA PRO A 267 -4.35 -19.84 18.48
C PRO A 267 -4.83 -18.95 19.64
N GLY A 268 -4.85 -19.48 20.87
CA GLY A 268 -5.26 -18.74 22.08
C GLY A 268 -4.11 -18.01 22.79
N GLY A 269 -2.98 -17.80 22.13
CA GLY A 269 -1.83 -17.11 22.69
C GLY A 269 -2.04 -15.60 22.83
N ASN A 270 -1.08 -14.93 23.47
CA ASN A 270 -1.14 -13.49 23.73
C ASN A 270 -1.16 -12.66 22.43
N MET A 271 -2.09 -11.72 22.33
CA MET A 271 -2.29 -10.89 21.14
C MET A 271 -1.07 -10.05 20.77
N ASP A 272 -0.36 -9.45 21.74
CA ASP A 272 0.85 -8.66 21.45
C ASP A 272 1.92 -9.49 20.74
N LYS A 273 1.99 -10.80 21.01
CA LYS A 273 2.88 -11.70 20.27
C LYS A 273 2.45 -11.86 18.81
N PHE A 274 1.15 -11.91 18.52
CA PHE A 274 0.64 -11.93 17.16
C PHE A 274 0.88 -10.60 16.44
N LYS A 275 0.59 -9.47 17.09
CA LYS A 275 0.90 -8.12 16.58
C LYS A 275 2.39 -8.03 16.20
N LEU A 276 3.28 -8.43 17.11
CA LEU A 276 4.72 -8.43 16.87
C LEU A 276 5.17 -9.38 15.77
N ALA A 277 4.59 -10.58 15.69
CA ALA A 277 4.92 -11.53 14.63
C ALA A 277 4.60 -10.94 13.26
N LEU A 278 3.40 -10.38 13.08
CA LEU A 278 3.01 -9.76 11.82
C LEU A 278 3.82 -8.50 11.51
N LEU A 279 4.05 -7.62 12.48
CA LEU A 279 4.89 -6.42 12.29
C LEU A 279 6.29 -6.78 11.82
N LYS A 280 6.94 -7.76 12.45
CA LYS A 280 8.26 -8.24 12.03
C LYS A 280 8.25 -8.80 10.62
N ILE A 281 7.21 -9.52 10.22
CA ILE A 281 7.09 -10.04 8.85
C ILE A 281 6.94 -8.88 7.85
N ILE A 282 6.14 -7.85 8.17
CA ILE A 282 6.03 -6.66 7.33
C ILE A 282 7.38 -5.95 7.19
N GLU A 283 8.15 -5.84 8.27
CA GLU A 283 9.48 -5.22 8.31
C GLU A 283 10.55 -6.05 7.59
N ASP A 284 10.70 -7.33 7.94
CA ASP A 284 11.73 -8.25 7.44
C ASP A 284 11.62 -8.47 5.92
N PHE A 285 10.39 -8.48 5.40
CA PHE A 285 10.13 -8.63 3.97
C PHE A 285 9.98 -7.29 3.23
N ASP A 286 10.03 -6.16 3.95
CA ASP A 286 9.81 -4.80 3.44
C ASP A 286 8.53 -4.71 2.59
N LEU A 287 7.40 -5.15 3.14
CA LEU A 287 6.16 -5.31 2.38
C LEU A 287 5.48 -4.00 1.99
N GLY A 288 5.96 -2.84 2.45
CA GLY A 288 5.29 -1.57 2.14
C GLY A 288 3.87 -1.49 2.69
N MET A 289 3.58 -2.20 3.78
CA MET A 289 2.27 -2.24 4.44
C MET A 289 2.35 -1.60 5.83
N GLY A 290 1.21 -1.23 6.37
CA GLY A 290 1.08 -0.88 7.79
C GLY A 290 0.00 -1.72 8.46
N LEU A 291 0.22 -2.01 9.74
CA LEU A 291 -0.76 -2.60 10.65
C LEU A 291 -1.30 -1.50 11.54
N TYR A 292 -2.61 -1.41 11.69
CA TYR A 292 -3.30 -0.37 12.44
C TYR A 292 -4.22 -1.01 13.46
N GLU A 293 -4.44 -0.30 14.57
CA GLU A 293 -5.35 -0.71 15.64
C GLU A 293 -6.34 0.41 15.92
N ALA A 294 -7.61 0.05 16.06
CA ALA A 294 -8.67 0.97 16.37
C ALA A 294 -8.79 1.16 17.89
N THR A 295 -9.14 2.37 18.30
CA THR A 295 -9.48 2.72 19.68
C THR A 295 -10.83 3.45 19.72
N ASP A 296 -11.38 3.62 20.92
CA ASP A 296 -12.64 4.35 21.14
C ASP A 296 -13.79 3.84 20.24
N ASN A 297 -14.05 2.52 20.23
CA ASN A 297 -15.10 1.90 19.42
C ASN A 297 -15.01 2.27 17.92
N VAL A 298 -13.85 2.04 17.33
CA VAL A 298 -13.52 2.32 15.91
C VAL A 298 -13.65 3.78 15.50
N THR A 299 -13.65 4.73 16.44
CA THR A 299 -13.66 6.18 16.12
C THR A 299 -12.28 6.79 16.01
N LYS A 300 -11.25 6.11 16.52
CA LYS A 300 -9.84 6.51 16.42
C LYS A 300 -9.01 5.34 15.93
N TRP A 301 -7.91 5.66 15.27
CA TRP A 301 -6.96 4.69 14.74
C TRP A 301 -5.54 5.10 15.10
N GLY A 302 -4.64 4.13 15.14
CA GLY A 302 -3.21 4.38 15.16
C GLY A 302 -2.48 3.32 14.37
N GLU A 303 -1.31 3.66 13.85
CA GLU A 303 -0.39 2.69 13.26
C GLU A 303 0.38 1.99 14.38
N LEU A 304 0.43 0.66 14.31
CA LEU A 304 1.26 -0.15 15.19
C LEU A 304 2.69 -0.18 14.65
N GLU A 305 3.64 0.12 15.52
CA GLU A 305 5.08 0.08 15.24
C GLU A 305 5.77 -0.88 16.20
N ASN A 306 6.81 -1.58 15.74
CA ASN A 306 7.65 -2.42 16.61
C ASN A 306 8.74 -1.57 17.27
N ILE A 307 8.50 -1.12 18.51
CA ILE A 307 9.48 -0.37 19.29
C ILE A 307 10.14 -1.29 20.31
N LYS A 308 11.39 -1.68 20.04
CA LYS A 308 12.20 -2.54 20.93
C LYS A 308 11.51 -3.87 21.28
N GLY A 309 10.83 -4.50 20.31
CA GLY A 309 10.14 -5.76 20.51
C GLY A 309 8.81 -5.65 21.25
N LYS A 310 8.19 -4.47 21.25
CA LYS A 310 6.84 -4.24 21.78
C LYS A 310 5.99 -3.52 20.72
N PRO A 311 4.70 -3.90 20.57
CA PRO A 311 3.79 -3.14 19.73
C PRO A 311 3.53 -1.79 20.41
N ASN A 312 3.77 -0.71 19.68
CA ASN A 312 3.50 0.65 20.12
C ASN A 312 2.48 1.28 19.17
N LEU A 313 1.40 1.81 19.71
CA LEU A 313 0.38 2.49 18.93
C LEU A 313 0.76 3.96 18.74
N LYS A 314 1.02 4.35 17.50
CA LYS A 314 1.21 5.74 17.10
C LYS A 314 -0.12 6.29 16.58
N PRO A 315 -0.76 7.23 17.29
CA PRO A 315 -2.05 7.77 16.87
C PRO A 315 -2.02 8.35 15.45
N CYS A 316 -3.08 8.08 14.71
CA CYS A 316 -3.59 8.98 13.69
C CYS A 316 -4.26 10.18 14.41
#